data_AF-A0A7M7Q6J0-F1
#
_entry.id   AF-A0A7M7Q6J0-F1
#
_cell.length_a   1.000
_cell.length_b   1.000
_cell.length_c   1.000
_cell.angle_alpha   90.00
_cell.angle_beta   90.00
_cell.angle_gamma   90.00
#
_symmetry.space_group_name_H-M   'P 1'
#
loop_
_entity.id
_entity.type
_entity.pdbx_description
1 polymer ?
#
loop_
_entity_poly.entity_id
_entity_poly.type
_entity_poly.pdbx_seq_one_letter_code
_entity_poly.pdbx_strand_id
1 'polypeptide(L)'
;MFHRDQQSGSIDGVKFVDFQNYVIMSPLRELVFFLTTNLSAEVMEHSFDDLLDLYYKNFIEVLKRLDIDTKVFSRDKFDERIKIDGFKEFLHCPFFIKIMTAEVDDPDKVKNFFGLLMEEKLDSLFMEKLRRCVKKFVEKGWLYQVDENSID
;
A
#
# COMPACT_ATOMS: atom_id res chain seq x y z
N MET A 1 -7.39 -2.96 13.79
CA MET A 1 -7.27 -3.07 15.27
C MET A 1 -6.62 -4.40 15.63
N PHE A 2 -5.66 -4.39 16.55
CA PHE A 2 -4.95 -5.60 17.01
C PHE A 2 -5.51 -6.09 18.34
N HIS A 3 -5.72 -7.40 18.46
CA HIS A 3 -5.93 -8.08 19.74
C HIS A 3 -4.58 -8.47 20.32
N ARG A 4 -4.45 -8.40 21.65
CA ARG A 4 -3.26 -8.83 22.37
C ARG A 4 -3.66 -9.90 23.36
N ASP A 5 -2.94 -11.00 23.36
CA ASP A 5 -3.10 -12.03 24.36
C ASP A 5 -2.76 -11.47 25.75
N GLN A 6 -3.65 -11.69 26.71
CA GLN A 6 -3.53 -11.09 28.04
C GLN A 6 -2.37 -11.66 28.86
N GLN A 7 -1.92 -12.87 28.54
CA GLN A 7 -0.86 -13.56 29.29
C GLN A 7 0.52 -13.25 28.74
N SER A 8 0.71 -13.32 27.42
CA SER A 8 1.99 -13.09 26.74
C SER A 8 2.21 -11.65 26.27
N GLY A 9 1.14 -10.85 26.13
CA GLY A 9 1.18 -9.50 25.55
C GLY A 9 1.41 -9.47 24.03
N SER A 10 1.55 -10.65 23.40
CA SER A 10 1.78 -10.80 21.97
C SER A 10 0.50 -10.51 21.17
N ILE A 11 0.67 -10.08 19.91
CA ILE A 11 -0.47 -9.88 19.00
C ILE A 11 -0.88 -11.24 18.44
N ASP A 12 -2.11 -11.63 18.71
CA ASP A 12 -2.71 -12.92 18.33
C ASP A 12 -3.96 -12.76 17.44
N GLY A 13 -4.37 -11.52 17.16
CA GLY A 13 -5.51 -11.25 16.30
C GLY A 13 -5.47 -9.89 15.63
N VAL A 14 -6.07 -9.81 14.44
CA VAL A 14 -6.24 -8.57 13.69
C VAL A 14 -7.67 -8.47 13.16
N LYS A 15 -8.26 -7.27 13.25
CA LYS A 15 -9.53 -6.92 12.63
C LYS A 15 -9.35 -5.70 11.74
N PHE A 16 -9.74 -5.80 10.48
CA PHE A 16 -9.88 -4.64 9.61
C PHE A 16 -11.10 -3.81 10.04
N VAL A 17 -10.94 -2.49 10.00
CA VAL A 17 -11.97 -1.50 10.33
C VAL A 17 -11.98 -0.44 9.22
N ASP A 18 -12.90 0.53 9.30
CA ASP A 18 -12.92 1.71 8.42
C ASP A 18 -13.12 1.41 6.92
N PHE A 19 -14.20 0.70 6.60
CA PHE A 19 -14.57 0.34 5.22
C PHE A 19 -15.22 1.47 4.38
N GLN A 20 -15.28 2.72 4.89
CA GLN A 20 -15.98 3.82 4.23
C GLN A 20 -15.38 4.24 2.87
N ASN A 21 -14.13 3.87 2.58
CA ASN A 21 -13.43 4.21 1.35
C ASN A 21 -13.07 2.98 0.50
N TYR A 22 -13.75 1.83 0.72
CA TYR A 22 -13.46 0.66 -0.09
C TYR A 22 -13.84 0.90 -1.55
N VAL A 23 -13.02 0.39 -2.46
CA VAL A 23 -13.21 0.53 -3.90
C VAL A 23 -12.91 -0.80 -4.59
N ILE A 24 -13.66 -1.11 -5.65
CA ILE A 24 -13.45 -2.31 -6.44
C ILE A 24 -12.32 -2.01 -7.43
N MET A 25 -11.12 -2.52 -7.13
CA MET A 25 -9.95 -2.40 -7.99
C MET A 25 -9.03 -3.62 -7.86
N SER A 26 -7.94 -3.65 -8.63
CA SER A 26 -6.92 -4.69 -8.48
C SER A 26 -6.39 -4.72 -7.04
N PRO A 27 -6.31 -5.89 -6.38
CA PRO A 27 -5.79 -6.01 -5.03
C PRO A 27 -4.30 -5.63 -4.93
N LEU A 28 -3.56 -5.64 -6.06
CA LEU A 28 -2.16 -5.23 -6.07
C LEU A 28 -1.99 -3.72 -5.90
N ARG A 29 -2.99 -2.92 -6.29
CA ARG A 29 -2.99 -1.48 -6.03
C ARG A 29 -3.02 -1.20 -4.53
N GLU A 30 -3.93 -1.86 -3.81
CA GLU A 30 -3.99 -1.78 -2.35
C GLU A 30 -2.71 -2.28 -1.68
N LEU A 31 -2.13 -3.38 -2.19
CA LEU A 31 -0.86 -3.89 -1.68
C LEU A 31 0.29 -2.88 -1.86
N VAL A 32 0.41 -2.27 -3.04
CA VAL A 32 1.41 -1.22 -3.31
C VAL A 32 1.20 -0.04 -2.37
N PHE A 33 -0.04 0.43 -2.25
CA PHE A 33 -0.40 1.51 -1.32
C PHE A 33 0.01 1.19 0.11
N PHE A 34 -0.39 0.02 0.62
CA PHE A 34 -0.11 -0.40 1.98
C PHE A 34 1.40 -0.45 2.26
N LEU A 35 2.17 -1.17 1.44
CA LEU A 35 3.60 -1.37 1.66
C LEU A 35 4.41 -0.09 1.49
N THR A 36 4.01 0.81 0.59
CA THR A 36 4.80 2.02 0.30
C THR A 36 4.48 3.20 1.21
N THR A 37 3.39 3.14 2.00
CA THR A 37 2.96 4.26 2.83
C THR A 37 2.94 3.96 4.34
N ASN A 38 2.85 2.69 4.75
CA ASN A 38 2.68 2.30 6.17
C ASN A 38 3.89 1.62 6.82
N LEU A 39 4.86 1.13 6.05
CA LEU A 39 6.03 0.46 6.62
C LEU A 39 6.98 1.44 7.33
N SER A 40 7.66 0.95 8.38
CA SER A 40 8.80 1.66 8.95
C SER A 40 9.95 1.71 7.94
N ALA A 41 10.91 2.63 8.15
CA ALA A 41 12.07 2.74 7.28
C ALA A 41 12.86 1.42 7.21
N GLU A 42 13.12 0.80 8.37
CA GLU A 42 13.85 -0.46 8.48
C GLU A 42 13.17 -1.61 7.71
N VAL A 43 11.86 -1.77 7.88
CA VAL A 43 11.10 -2.84 7.19
C VAL A 43 11.03 -2.58 5.69
N MET A 44 10.86 -1.32 5.28
CA MET A 44 10.86 -0.93 3.87
C MET A 44 12.22 -1.15 3.19
N GLU A 45 13.31 -1.03 3.93
CA GLU A 45 14.66 -1.23 3.41
C GLU A 45 15.05 -2.72 3.35
N HIS A 46 14.70 -3.49 4.38
CA HIS A 46 15.24 -4.84 4.55
C HIS A 46 14.25 -5.98 4.32
N SER A 47 12.94 -5.72 4.31
CA SER A 47 11.92 -6.78 4.28
C SER A 47 10.78 -6.51 3.31
N PHE A 48 10.91 -5.52 2.43
CA PHE A 48 9.85 -5.16 1.48
C PHE A 48 9.50 -6.33 0.55
N ASP A 49 10.51 -6.98 -0.02
CA ASP A 49 10.31 -8.10 -0.94
C ASP A 49 9.83 -9.36 -0.21
N ASP A 50 10.28 -9.60 1.02
CA ASP A 50 9.77 -10.68 1.86
C ASP A 50 8.26 -10.53 2.12
N LEU A 51 7.77 -9.29 2.30
CA LEU A 51 6.35 -9.01 2.49
C LEU A 51 5.54 -9.23 1.19
N LEU A 52 6.09 -8.88 0.03
CA LEU A 52 5.48 -9.18 -1.27
C LEU A 52 5.39 -10.69 -1.49
N ASP A 53 6.46 -11.42 -1.20
CA ASP A 53 6.53 -12.88 -1.32
C ASP A 53 5.54 -13.55 -0.37
N LEU A 54 5.45 -13.06 0.86
CA LEU A 54 4.48 -13.52 1.85
C LEU A 54 3.04 -13.30 1.35
N TYR A 55 2.74 -12.14 0.79
CA TYR A 55 1.42 -11.86 0.22
C TYR A 55 1.10 -12.82 -0.92
N TYR A 56 1.99 -12.95 -1.90
CA TYR A 56 1.80 -13.85 -3.05
C TYR A 56 1.60 -15.30 -2.61
N LYS A 57 2.41 -15.79 -1.66
CA LYS A 57 2.27 -17.14 -1.12
C LYS A 57 0.88 -17.35 -0.50
N ASN A 58 0.45 -16.45 0.38
CA ASN A 58 -0.87 -16.56 1.03
C ASN A 58 -2.01 -16.46 0.02
N PHE A 59 -1.88 -15.58 -0.97
CA PHE A 59 -2.86 -15.45 -2.06
C PHE A 59 -3.06 -16.77 -2.80
N ILE A 60 -1.97 -17.41 -3.22
CA ILE A 60 -2.01 -18.72 -3.90
C ILE A 60 -2.56 -19.82 -3.00
N GLU A 61 -2.18 -19.85 -1.71
CA GLU A 61 -2.72 -20.81 -0.75
C GLU A 61 -4.23 -20.66 -0.56
N VAL A 62 -4.73 -19.41 -0.50
CA VAL A 62 -6.17 -19.14 -0.41
C VAL A 62 -6.89 -19.59 -1.69
N LEU A 63 -6.38 -19.27 -2.87
CA LEU A 63 -6.99 -19.71 -4.13
C LEU A 63 -7.05 -21.23 -4.25
N LYS A 64 -6.00 -21.95 -3.85
CA LYS A 64 -6.00 -23.42 -3.81
C LYS A 64 -7.06 -23.98 -2.86
N ARG A 65 -7.25 -23.36 -1.69
CA ARG A 65 -8.30 -23.76 -0.73
C ARG A 65 -9.71 -23.54 -1.28
N LEU A 66 -9.86 -22.62 -2.22
CA LEU A 66 -11.13 -22.31 -2.91
C LEU A 66 -11.29 -23.10 -4.22
N ASP A 67 -10.40 -24.04 -4.53
CA ASP A 67 -10.39 -24.85 -5.76
C ASP A 67 -10.33 -24.02 -7.06
N ILE A 68 -9.59 -22.90 -7.02
CA ILE A 68 -9.37 -22.01 -8.17
C ILE A 68 -8.06 -22.41 -8.89
N ASP A 69 -8.08 -22.45 -10.23
CA ASP A 69 -6.85 -22.67 -11.02
C ASP A 69 -5.86 -21.52 -10.80
N THR A 70 -4.70 -21.86 -10.25
CA THR A 70 -3.65 -20.90 -9.89
C THR A 70 -2.65 -20.63 -11.01
N LYS A 71 -2.71 -21.36 -12.13
CA LYS A 71 -1.76 -21.18 -13.25
C LYS A 71 -1.81 -19.78 -13.85
N VAL A 72 -3.01 -19.19 -13.92
CA VAL A 72 -3.21 -17.81 -14.43
C VAL A 72 -2.68 -16.74 -13.47
N PHE A 73 -2.35 -17.13 -12.24
CA PHE A 73 -1.78 -16.28 -11.19
C PHE A 73 -0.33 -16.67 -10.88
N SER A 74 0.44 -17.10 -11.88
CA SER A 74 1.85 -17.42 -11.69
C SER A 74 2.65 -16.24 -11.13
N ARG A 75 3.83 -16.52 -10.57
CA ARG A 75 4.67 -15.47 -9.97
C ARG A 75 5.08 -14.42 -11.01
N ASP A 76 5.46 -14.87 -12.19
CA ASP A 76 5.83 -13.96 -13.29
C ASP A 76 4.67 -13.04 -13.66
N LYS A 77 3.43 -13.57 -13.74
CA LYS A 77 2.23 -12.77 -14.01
C LYS A 77 1.91 -11.78 -12.89
N PHE A 78 2.11 -12.18 -11.64
CA PHE A 78 1.99 -11.27 -10.50
C PHE A 78 3.02 -10.12 -10.58
N ASP A 79 4.28 -10.42 -10.89
CA ASP A 79 5.36 -9.43 -10.98
C ASP A 79 5.22 -8.51 -12.21
N GLU A 80 4.66 -9.00 -13.31
CA GLU A 80 4.25 -8.17 -14.46
C GLU A 80 3.11 -7.24 -14.07
N ARG A 81 2.08 -7.78 -13.43
CA ARG A 81 0.87 -7.02 -13.09
C ARG A 81 1.11 -5.96 -12.03
N ILE A 82 1.94 -6.23 -11.01
CA ILE A 82 2.25 -5.26 -9.96
C ILE A 82 2.98 -4.03 -10.49
N LYS A 83 3.68 -4.10 -11.63
CA LYS A 83 4.29 -2.92 -12.27
C LYS A 83 3.24 -1.99 -12.85
N ILE A 84 2.23 -2.54 -13.54
CA ILE A 84 1.09 -1.78 -14.06
C ILE A 84 0.32 -1.14 -12.89
N ASP A 85 -0.05 -1.97 -11.92
CA ASP A 85 -0.88 -1.52 -10.80
C ASP A 85 -0.11 -0.55 -9.90
N GLY A 86 1.19 -0.76 -9.73
CA GLY A 86 2.09 0.18 -9.06
C GLY A 86 2.10 1.54 -9.76
N PHE A 87 2.31 1.58 -11.07
CA PHE A 87 2.25 2.84 -11.82
C PHE A 87 0.92 3.58 -11.64
N LYS A 88 -0.20 2.88 -11.72
CA LYS A 88 -1.55 3.44 -11.48
C LYS A 88 -1.73 3.98 -10.06
N GLU A 89 -1.07 3.35 -9.09
CA GLU A 89 -1.18 3.69 -7.68
C GLU A 89 -0.26 4.85 -7.26
N PHE A 90 0.74 5.19 -8.07
CA PHE A 90 1.75 6.17 -7.71
C PHE A 90 1.17 7.53 -7.28
N LEU A 91 0.13 8.03 -7.92
CA LEU A 91 -0.46 9.33 -7.53
C LEU A 91 -1.26 9.27 -6.22
N HIS A 92 -1.82 8.10 -5.91
CA HIS A 92 -2.60 7.89 -4.69
C HIS A 92 -1.70 7.89 -3.45
N CYS A 93 -0.50 7.29 -3.52
CA CYS A 93 0.41 7.20 -2.38
C CYS A 93 0.82 8.57 -1.79
N PRO A 94 1.37 9.54 -2.55
CA PRO A 94 1.71 10.87 -2.04
C PRO A 94 0.51 11.62 -1.48
N PHE A 95 -0.65 11.52 -2.13
CA PHE A 95 -1.88 12.15 -1.68
C PHE A 95 -2.29 11.62 -0.29
N PHE A 96 -2.28 10.31 -0.10
CA PHE A 96 -2.58 9.71 1.20
C PHE A 96 -1.48 9.92 2.24
N ILE A 97 -0.21 9.94 1.85
CA ILE A 97 0.87 10.31 2.77
C ILE A 97 0.61 11.72 3.32
N LYS A 98 0.20 12.67 2.47
CA LYS A 98 -0.14 14.03 2.90
C LYS A 98 -1.28 14.03 3.91
N ILE A 99 -2.36 13.28 3.64
CA ILE A 99 -3.49 13.13 4.55
C ILE A 99 -3.06 12.54 5.89
N MET A 100 -2.27 11.46 5.88
CA MET A 100 -1.86 10.75 7.08
C MET A 100 -0.86 11.52 7.95
N THR A 101 -0.17 12.51 7.39
CA THR A 101 0.76 13.38 8.12
C THR A 101 0.20 14.77 8.40
N ALA A 102 -1.02 15.07 7.93
CA ALA A 102 -1.64 16.36 8.16
C ALA A 102 -1.98 16.53 9.64
N GLU A 103 -1.68 17.71 10.20
CA GLU A 103 -2.09 18.06 11.55
C GLU A 103 -3.46 18.72 11.50
N VAL A 104 -4.47 18.06 12.08
CA VAL A 104 -5.80 18.64 12.26
C VAL A 104 -5.86 19.26 13.65
N ASP A 105 -5.41 20.50 13.75
CA ASP A 105 -5.47 21.35 14.95
C ASP A 105 -6.85 22.03 15.11
N ASP A 106 -7.61 22.15 14.02
CA ASP A 106 -8.93 22.76 13.96
C ASP A 106 -9.90 21.90 13.11
N PRO A 107 -10.97 21.34 13.71
CA PRO A 107 -12.00 20.57 13.00
C PRO A 107 -12.69 21.33 11.86
N ASP A 108 -12.73 22.67 11.90
CA ASP A 108 -13.35 23.46 10.84
C ASP A 108 -12.51 23.48 9.55
N LYS A 109 -11.19 23.25 9.64
CA LYS A 109 -10.31 23.13 8.46
C LYS A 109 -10.65 21.93 7.58
N VAL A 110 -11.26 20.89 8.17
CA VAL A 110 -11.67 19.66 7.45
C VAL A 110 -12.83 19.93 6.48
N LYS A 111 -13.59 21.04 6.66
CA LYS A 111 -14.66 21.46 5.74
C LYS A 111 -14.13 21.80 4.34
N ASN A 112 -12.88 22.24 4.24
CA ASN A 112 -12.18 22.43 2.98
C ASN A 112 -10.97 21.47 2.91
N PHE A 113 -11.25 20.17 2.99
CA PHE A 113 -10.22 19.12 3.03
C PHE A 113 -9.19 19.24 1.89
N PHE A 114 -9.63 19.51 0.66
CA PHE A 114 -8.71 19.71 -0.46
C PHE A 114 -7.87 20.97 -0.33
N GLY A 115 -8.44 22.09 0.14
CA GLY A 115 -7.66 23.30 0.43
C GLY A 115 -6.65 23.09 1.54
N LEU A 116 -7.03 22.41 2.63
CA LEU A 116 -6.14 22.04 3.73
C LEU A 116 -4.91 21.28 3.22
N LEU A 117 -5.10 20.25 2.40
CA LEU A 117 -4.00 19.43 1.89
C LEU A 117 -3.05 20.19 0.95
N MET A 118 -3.55 21.19 0.23
CA MET A 118 -2.76 21.98 -0.73
C MET A 118 -2.07 23.19 -0.10
N GLU A 119 -2.64 23.75 0.97
CA GLU A 119 -2.16 24.97 1.65
C GLU A 119 -1.29 24.68 2.88
N GLU A 120 -1.40 23.49 3.46
CA GLU A 120 -0.64 23.10 4.64
C GLU A 120 0.86 22.96 4.33
N LYS A 121 1.70 23.56 5.17
CA LYS A 121 3.16 23.50 5.07
C LYS A 121 3.64 22.05 4.92
N LEU A 122 4.67 21.88 4.10
CA LEU A 122 5.36 20.61 3.94
C LEU A 122 6.15 20.31 5.23
N ASP A 123 5.61 19.44 6.08
CA ASP A 123 6.29 18.98 7.28
C ASP A 123 7.44 18.01 6.95
N SER A 124 8.42 17.96 7.84
CA SER A 124 9.56 17.04 7.80
C SER A 124 9.16 15.57 7.70
N LEU A 125 8.11 15.13 8.43
CA LEU A 125 7.63 13.75 8.39
C LEU A 125 6.99 13.43 7.04
N PHE A 126 6.19 14.36 6.49
CA PHE A 126 5.63 14.23 5.15
C PHE A 126 6.75 14.05 4.11
N MET A 127 7.75 14.93 4.13
CA MET A 127 8.85 14.90 3.17
C MET A 127 9.70 13.63 3.31
N GLU A 128 9.92 13.14 4.54
CA GLU A 128 10.63 11.88 4.77
C GLU A 128 9.84 10.69 4.18
N LYS A 129 8.56 10.56 4.53
CA LYS A 129 7.70 9.48 4.03
C LYS A 129 7.57 9.52 2.51
N LEU A 130 7.35 10.69 1.94
CA LEU A 130 7.27 10.88 0.48
C LEU A 130 8.56 10.46 -0.20
N ARG A 131 9.73 10.89 0.32
CA ARG A 131 11.03 10.52 -0.24
C ARG A 131 11.24 9.01 -0.23
N ARG A 132 10.90 8.32 0.85
CA ARG A 132 11.00 6.85 0.95
C ARG A 132 10.07 6.16 -0.04
N CYS A 133 8.82 6.61 -0.12
CA CYS A 133 7.83 6.11 -1.08
C CYS A 133 8.36 6.24 -2.52
N VAL A 134 8.71 7.45 -2.96
CA VAL A 134 9.23 7.69 -4.33
C VAL A 134 10.48 6.86 -4.62
N LYS A 135 11.43 6.77 -3.68
CA LYS A 135 12.62 5.92 -3.83
C LYS A 135 12.26 4.46 -4.06
N LYS A 136 11.30 3.92 -3.30
CA LYS A 136 10.86 2.53 -3.47
C LYS A 136 10.18 2.30 -4.82
N PHE A 137 9.37 3.24 -5.29
CA PHE A 137 8.79 3.17 -6.64
C PHE A 137 9.85 3.16 -7.75
N VAL A 138 10.91 3.97 -7.61
CA VAL A 138 12.06 3.95 -8.54
C VAL A 138 12.76 2.59 -8.49
N GLU A 139 13.09 2.12 -7.29
CA GLU A 139 13.78 0.84 -7.07
C GLU A 139 13.02 -0.35 -7.67
N LYS A 140 11.69 -0.39 -7.52
CA LYS A 140 10.84 -1.45 -8.07
C LYS A 140 10.51 -1.27 -9.56
N GLY A 141 10.88 -0.14 -10.17
CA GLY A 141 10.57 0.16 -11.57
C GLY A 141 9.07 0.46 -11.81
N TRP A 142 8.36 0.96 -10.81
CA TRP A 142 6.92 1.23 -10.87
C TRP A 142 6.56 2.64 -11.36
N LEU A 143 7.54 3.50 -11.68
CA LEU A 143 7.30 4.86 -12.18
C LEU A 143 7.13 4.96 -13.71
N TYR A 144 7.35 3.88 -14.43
CA TYR A 144 7.29 3.89 -15.89
C TYR A 144 6.01 3.19 -16.32
N GLN A 145 5.26 3.85 -17.20
CA GLN A 145 4.05 3.26 -17.78
C GLN A 145 4.45 2.02 -18.58
N VAL A 146 3.87 0.88 -18.23
CA VAL A 146 3.97 -0.36 -18.99
C VAL A 146 2.73 -0.44 -19.88
N ASP A 147 2.88 -0.84 -21.14
CA ASP A 147 1.75 -1.05 -22.04
C ASP A 147 0.88 -2.20 -21.50
N GLU A 148 -0.38 -1.91 -21.18
CA GLU A 148 -1.30 -2.92 -20.64
C GLU A 148 -1.59 -4.03 -21.66
N ASN A 149 -1.49 -3.73 -22.95
CA ASN A 149 -1.74 -4.70 -24.02
C ASN A 149 -0.58 -5.68 -24.22
N SER A 150 0.55 -5.53 -23.50
CA SER A 150 1.70 -6.43 -23.64
C SER A 150 1.71 -7.61 -22.66
N ILE A 151 0.73 -7.68 -21.74
CA ILE A 151 0.74 -8.63 -20.61
C ILE A 151 -0.42 -9.66 -20.66
N ASP A 152 -1.43 -9.42 -21.51
CA ASP A 152 -2.57 -10.33 -21.75
C ASP A 152 -2.33 -11.32 -22.91
#